data_AF-A0AAN7T0E4-F1
#
_entry.id   AF-A0AAN7T0E4-F1
#
_cell.length_a   1.000
_cell.length_b   1.000
_cell.length_c   1.000
_cell.angle_alpha   90.00
_cell.angle_beta   90.00
_cell.angle_gamma   90.00
#
_symmetry.space_group_name_H-M   'P 1'
#
loop_
_entity.id
_entity.type
_entity.pdbx_description
1 polymer ?
#
loop_
_entity_poly.entity_id
_entity_poly.type
_entity_poly.pdbx_seq_one_letter_code
_entity_poly.pdbx_strand_id
1 'polypeptide(L)'
;MSAMRVLGTLPDGNMAEERRTTRLRSPYPEDVKTNMLLTGWRFKQDDEDDVPGENVTKDPLHPEFSHLRELYFKADKDYSGRFTVPTLWDKKNETVVSNESAEIIRMFYTEFDDLLPEKYRTPNVDLFPKDLQSTIEEANDWTYNDINNGVYKSGFASSQEAYEKNVQTLFKSLDRVEEHLSTSPGPFYHGDKITEADVRLFTTIIRFDVVYVQHFKCNIRDIRSGYPAIHRWVKNLYWNVEAFGPLTTQFEHIKRHYTRSHGQINPYAITPFGPVPDILPIGEEVPAAEVLRKERGQAVRTEKMQSQVQG
;
A
#
# COMPACT_ATOMS: atom_id res chain seq x y z
N MET A 1 -6.82 0.03 -21.36
CA MET A 1 -5.73 -0.96 -21.54
C MET A 1 -4.63 -0.67 -20.53
N SER A 2 -4.48 -1.49 -19.50
CA SER A 2 -3.28 -2.30 -19.27
C SER A 2 -3.16 -2.62 -17.78
N ALA A 3 -3.78 -3.74 -17.38
CA ALA A 3 -3.28 -4.52 -16.26
C ALA A 3 -1.79 -4.75 -16.51
N MET A 4 -0.95 -4.25 -15.62
CA MET A 4 0.49 -4.22 -15.79
C MET A 4 1.03 -5.62 -16.11
N ARG A 5 1.50 -5.77 -17.36
CA ARG A 5 2.33 -6.87 -17.84
C ARG A 5 3.62 -6.89 -17.01
N VAL A 6 3.64 -7.68 -15.95
CA VAL A 6 4.91 -8.07 -15.34
C VAL A 6 5.53 -9.12 -16.27
N LEU A 7 6.49 -8.66 -17.05
CA LEU A 7 7.35 -9.47 -17.90
C LEU A 7 8.13 -10.48 -17.04
N GLY A 8 8.07 -11.74 -17.44
CA GLY A 8 8.80 -12.84 -16.82
C GLY A 8 8.39 -14.17 -17.44
N THR A 9 8.78 -14.39 -18.70
CA THR A 9 8.80 -15.74 -19.29
C THR A 9 9.90 -16.54 -18.61
N LEU A 10 9.55 -17.68 -18.00
CA LEU A 10 10.54 -18.69 -17.59
C LEU A 10 11.05 -19.40 -18.86
N PRO A 11 12.37 -19.52 -19.08
CA PRO A 11 12.88 -20.39 -20.13
C PRO A 11 12.91 -21.83 -19.64
N ASP A 12 12.25 -22.72 -20.37
CA ASP A 12 12.40 -24.16 -20.23
C ASP A 12 13.79 -24.62 -20.67
N GLY A 13 14.33 -25.60 -19.94
CA GLY A 13 15.41 -26.47 -20.42
C GLY A 13 16.69 -26.47 -19.59
N ASN A 14 16.76 -27.30 -18.55
CA ASN A 14 17.75 -28.40 -18.52
C ASN A 14 17.64 -29.31 -17.30
N MET A 15 18.02 -30.56 -17.55
CA MET A 15 18.02 -31.74 -16.71
C MET A 15 18.60 -31.53 -15.31
N ALA A 16 17.90 -32.02 -14.28
CA ALA A 16 18.39 -32.04 -12.91
C ALA A 16 19.41 -33.19 -12.71
N GLU A 17 20.66 -32.82 -12.50
CA GLU A 17 21.70 -33.70 -11.96
C GLU A 17 21.61 -33.69 -10.43
N GLU A 18 21.46 -34.87 -9.83
CA GLU A 18 21.18 -35.07 -8.40
C GLU A 18 22.43 -34.80 -7.54
N ARG A 19 22.60 -33.56 -7.07
CA ARG A 19 23.57 -33.25 -6.00
C ARG A 19 22.88 -33.31 -4.64
N ARG A 20 23.17 -34.38 -3.88
CA ARG A 20 22.86 -34.49 -2.45
C ARG A 20 23.57 -33.38 -1.67
N THR A 21 22.82 -32.36 -1.28
CA THR A 21 23.20 -31.45 -0.19
C THR A 21 22.29 -31.69 1.00
N THR A 22 22.90 -32.00 2.13
CA THR A 22 22.27 -32.25 3.42
C THR A 22 21.50 -30.98 3.84
N ARG A 23 20.19 -30.94 3.60
CA ARG A 23 19.34 -29.82 4.04
C ARG A 23 19.15 -29.91 5.55
N LEU A 24 19.71 -28.94 6.28
CA LEU A 24 19.22 -28.59 7.61
C LEU A 24 17.72 -28.26 7.48
N ARG A 25 16.87 -29.05 8.15
CA ARG A 25 15.42 -28.86 8.12
C ARG A 25 15.08 -27.53 8.83
N SER A 26 14.34 -26.67 8.14
CA SER A 26 13.70 -25.50 8.74
C SER A 26 12.71 -25.97 9.82
N PRO A 27 12.67 -25.34 11.01
CA PRO A 27 11.80 -25.75 12.11
C PRO A 27 10.33 -25.33 11.92
N TYR A 28 9.96 -24.73 10.78
CA TYR A 28 8.59 -24.33 10.50
C TYR A 28 7.83 -25.42 9.71
N PRO A 29 6.55 -25.67 10.05
CA PRO A 29 5.75 -26.69 9.39
C PRO A 29 5.65 -26.47 7.86
N GLU A 30 5.48 -27.56 7.11
CA GLU A 30 5.45 -27.54 5.63
C GLU A 30 4.27 -26.74 5.04
N ASP A 31 3.29 -26.40 5.86
CA ASP A 31 2.10 -25.60 5.53
C ASP A 31 2.41 -24.14 5.15
N VAL A 32 3.59 -23.61 5.53
CA VAL A 32 4.03 -22.26 5.12
C VAL A 32 4.55 -22.23 3.67
N LYS A 33 4.58 -23.37 2.96
CA LYS A 33 4.83 -23.43 1.51
C LYS A 33 3.58 -23.16 0.66
N THR A 34 2.59 -22.42 1.14
CA THR A 34 1.64 -21.75 0.24
C THR A 34 2.38 -20.65 -0.52
N ASN A 35 3.07 -21.06 -1.59
CA ASN A 35 3.62 -20.12 -2.53
C ASN A 35 2.45 -19.42 -3.21
N MET A 36 2.13 -18.19 -2.80
CA MET A 36 1.14 -17.34 -3.47
C MET A 36 1.41 -17.22 -4.98
N LEU A 37 2.66 -17.40 -5.42
CA LEU A 37 3.01 -17.43 -6.85
C LEU A 37 2.40 -18.64 -7.59
N LEU A 38 2.01 -19.71 -6.90
CA LEU A 38 1.46 -20.94 -7.51
C LEU A 38 -0.06 -21.08 -7.35
N THR A 39 -0.66 -20.65 -6.23
CA THR A 39 -2.09 -20.86 -5.96
C THR A 39 -2.93 -19.58 -5.84
N GLY A 40 -2.30 -18.41 -5.68
CA GLY A 40 -2.98 -17.10 -5.61
C GLY A 40 -3.61 -16.79 -4.24
N TRP A 41 -4.51 -15.81 -4.23
CA TRP A 41 -5.23 -15.38 -3.02
C TRP A 41 -6.16 -16.48 -2.51
N ARG A 42 -6.13 -16.73 -1.20
CA ARG A 42 -6.89 -17.78 -0.53
C ARG A 42 -7.94 -17.19 0.41
N PHE A 43 -9.10 -17.84 0.50
CA PHE A 43 -10.13 -17.55 1.50
C PHE A 43 -9.88 -18.32 2.80
N LYS A 44 -10.36 -17.80 3.93
CA LYS A 44 -10.38 -18.55 5.20
C LYS A 44 -11.13 -19.88 5.01
N GLN A 45 -10.68 -20.96 5.63
CA GLN A 45 -11.37 -22.27 5.62
C GLN A 45 -12.00 -22.58 7.00
N ASP A 46 -12.89 -23.58 7.06
CA ASP A 46 -13.63 -23.93 8.30
C ASP A 46 -12.73 -24.45 9.42
N ASP A 47 -11.63 -25.10 9.07
CA ASP A 47 -10.68 -25.72 9.98
C ASP A 47 -9.65 -24.73 10.54
N GLU A 48 -9.82 -23.44 10.27
CA GLU A 48 -8.89 -22.40 10.67
C GLU A 48 -9.51 -21.46 11.70
N ASP A 49 -9.30 -21.78 12.98
CA ASP A 49 -9.83 -20.97 14.08
C ASP A 49 -9.05 -19.65 14.30
N ASP A 50 -7.76 -19.62 13.93
CA ASP A 50 -6.85 -18.50 14.23
C ASP A 50 -6.08 -18.03 12.99
N VAL A 51 -6.81 -17.53 11.98
CA VAL A 51 -6.18 -16.85 10.83
C VAL A 51 -5.83 -15.42 11.25
N PRO A 52 -4.53 -15.03 11.24
CA PRO A 52 -4.12 -13.75 11.81
C PRO A 52 -4.59 -12.56 10.98
N GLY A 53 -5.15 -11.57 11.68
CA GLY A 53 -5.64 -10.29 11.18
C GLY A 53 -7.14 -10.24 10.90
N GLU A 54 -7.72 -9.06 11.05
CA GLU A 54 -9.16 -8.84 10.96
C GLU A 54 -9.66 -8.96 9.51
N ASN A 55 -10.93 -9.37 9.34
CA ASN A 55 -11.61 -9.46 8.04
C ASN A 55 -11.08 -10.52 7.06
N VAL A 56 -10.26 -11.49 7.50
CA VAL A 56 -10.02 -12.70 6.70
C VAL A 56 -11.23 -13.61 6.79
N THR A 57 -11.97 -13.72 5.69
CA THR A 57 -13.26 -14.40 5.65
C THR A 57 -13.28 -15.49 4.59
N LYS A 58 -14.25 -16.38 4.72
CA LYS A 58 -14.69 -17.25 3.62
C LYS A 58 -15.31 -16.38 2.53
N ASP A 59 -15.30 -16.87 1.31
CA ASP A 59 -16.17 -16.29 0.29
C ASP A 59 -17.64 -16.48 0.73
N PRO A 60 -18.40 -15.39 0.94
CA PRO A 60 -19.78 -15.48 1.43
C PRO A 60 -20.78 -15.92 0.35
N LEU A 61 -20.38 -15.89 -0.93
CA LEU A 61 -21.21 -16.29 -2.06
C LEU A 61 -20.92 -17.73 -2.48
N HIS A 62 -19.65 -18.12 -2.41
CA HIS A 62 -19.16 -19.43 -2.85
C HIS A 62 -18.32 -20.04 -1.73
N PRO A 63 -18.95 -20.47 -0.62
CA PRO A 63 -18.23 -20.98 0.57
C PRO A 63 -17.40 -22.24 0.30
N GLU A 64 -17.62 -22.91 -0.84
CA GLU A 64 -16.83 -24.02 -1.35
C GLU A 64 -15.50 -23.59 -2.00
N PHE A 65 -15.36 -22.32 -2.37
CA PHE A 65 -14.13 -21.81 -2.98
C PHE A 65 -13.05 -21.61 -1.93
N SER A 66 -11.90 -22.19 -2.23
CA SER A 66 -10.70 -22.08 -1.42
C SER A 66 -9.84 -20.88 -1.85
N HIS A 67 -9.89 -20.49 -3.13
CA HIS A 67 -9.05 -19.47 -3.72
C HIS A 67 -9.82 -18.55 -4.68
N LEU A 68 -9.37 -17.30 -4.79
CA LEU A 68 -9.92 -16.29 -5.69
C LEU A 68 -9.93 -16.73 -7.16
N ARG A 69 -8.96 -17.56 -7.58
CA ARG A 69 -8.90 -18.06 -8.96
C ARG A 69 -10.15 -18.83 -9.38
N GLU A 70 -10.87 -19.42 -8.42
CA GLU A 70 -12.08 -20.19 -8.69
C GLU A 70 -13.22 -19.27 -9.14
N LEU A 71 -13.28 -18.02 -8.65
CA LEU A 71 -14.18 -16.98 -9.18
C LEU A 71 -13.86 -16.63 -10.63
N TYR A 72 -12.57 -16.50 -10.96
CA TYR A 72 -12.14 -16.21 -12.33
C TYR A 72 -12.52 -17.33 -13.29
N PHE A 73 -12.30 -18.60 -12.91
CA PHE A 73 -12.71 -19.75 -13.72
C PHE A 73 -14.22 -19.95 -13.79
N LYS A 74 -14.97 -19.50 -12.78
CA LYS A 74 -16.44 -19.46 -12.81
C LYS A 74 -16.95 -18.44 -13.84
N ALA A 75 -16.33 -17.25 -13.90
CA ALA A 75 -16.67 -16.22 -14.88
C ALA A 75 -16.21 -16.57 -16.30
N ASP A 76 -15.02 -17.17 -16.44
CA ASP A 76 -14.43 -17.58 -17.72
C ASP A 76 -13.53 -18.81 -17.51
N LYS A 77 -13.97 -19.96 -18.03
CA LYS A 77 -13.25 -21.24 -17.90
C LYS A 77 -11.88 -21.24 -18.57
N ASP A 78 -11.69 -20.39 -19.58
CA ASP A 78 -10.45 -20.29 -20.36
C ASP A 78 -9.58 -19.11 -19.88
N TYR A 79 -9.89 -18.53 -18.72
CA TYR A 79 -9.14 -17.42 -18.16
C TYR A 79 -7.65 -17.77 -17.99
N SER A 80 -6.79 -16.96 -18.62
CA SER A 80 -5.33 -17.16 -18.66
C SER A 80 -4.54 -16.00 -18.05
N GLY A 81 -5.24 -15.03 -17.46
CA GLY A 81 -4.65 -13.87 -16.79
C GLY A 81 -4.20 -14.15 -15.36
N ARG A 82 -3.93 -13.07 -14.62
CA ARG A 82 -3.58 -13.13 -13.19
C ARG A 82 -4.83 -12.99 -12.32
N PHE A 83 -4.90 -13.79 -11.27
CA PHE A 83 -5.98 -13.73 -10.28
C PHE A 83 -5.70 -12.60 -9.26
N THR A 84 -6.05 -11.37 -9.61
CA THR A 84 -5.69 -10.16 -8.84
C THR A 84 -6.82 -9.65 -7.97
N VAL A 85 -6.47 -9.05 -6.83
CA VAL A 85 -7.37 -8.16 -6.07
C VAL A 85 -7.08 -6.70 -6.43
N PRO A 86 -8.07 -5.80 -6.33
CA PRO A 86 -9.49 -6.06 -6.03
C PRO A 86 -10.22 -6.78 -7.18
N THR A 87 -11.35 -7.42 -6.86
CA THR A 87 -12.26 -8.04 -7.83
C THR A 87 -13.68 -7.57 -7.54
N LEU A 88 -14.29 -6.82 -8.46
CA LEU A 88 -15.70 -6.44 -8.40
C LEU A 88 -16.54 -7.53 -9.07
N TRP A 89 -17.37 -8.21 -8.30
CA TRP A 89 -18.16 -9.36 -8.74
C TRP A 89 -19.65 -9.01 -8.92
N ASP A 90 -20.22 -9.39 -10.06
CA ASP A 90 -21.66 -9.31 -10.32
C ASP A 90 -22.35 -10.60 -9.87
N LYS A 91 -23.13 -10.50 -8.78
CA LYS A 91 -23.89 -11.63 -8.23
C LYS A 91 -25.01 -12.13 -9.15
N LYS A 92 -25.55 -11.28 -10.03
CA LYS A 92 -26.69 -11.61 -10.89
C LYS A 92 -26.24 -12.36 -12.14
N ASN A 93 -25.18 -11.88 -12.78
CA ASN A 93 -24.63 -12.49 -13.98
C ASN A 93 -23.49 -13.48 -13.69
N GLU A 94 -23.11 -13.64 -12.42
CA GLU A 94 -22.04 -14.53 -11.95
C GLU A 94 -20.72 -14.32 -12.71
N THR A 95 -20.29 -13.07 -12.84
CA THR A 95 -19.08 -12.71 -13.59
C THR A 95 -18.29 -11.59 -12.92
N VAL A 96 -17.02 -11.42 -13.32
CA VAL A 96 -16.17 -10.32 -12.89
C VAL A 96 -16.53 -9.07 -13.71
N VAL A 97 -16.97 -8.00 -13.03
CA VAL A 97 -17.24 -6.70 -13.65
C VAL A 97 -15.94 -5.98 -13.98
N SER A 98 -15.04 -5.89 -13.00
CA SER A 98 -13.71 -5.28 -13.17
C SER A 98 -12.76 -5.82 -12.10
N ASN A 99 -11.47 -5.88 -12.44
CA ASN A 99 -10.36 -6.08 -11.52
C ASN A 99 -9.31 -4.95 -11.62
N GLU A 100 -9.68 -3.82 -12.22
CA GLU A 100 -8.83 -2.64 -12.36
C GLU A 100 -9.21 -1.61 -11.30
N SER A 101 -8.37 -1.43 -10.28
CA SER A 101 -8.69 -0.62 -9.11
C SER A 101 -8.95 0.84 -9.46
N ALA A 102 -8.23 1.40 -10.44
CA ALA A 102 -8.39 2.78 -10.87
C ALA A 102 -9.76 3.05 -11.53
N GLU A 103 -10.32 2.04 -12.20
CA GLU A 103 -11.66 2.13 -12.79
C GLU A 103 -12.74 1.87 -11.74
N ILE A 104 -12.54 0.87 -10.86
CA ILE A 104 -13.50 0.52 -9.80
C ILE A 104 -13.76 1.70 -8.86
N ILE A 105 -12.72 2.41 -8.40
CA ILE A 105 -12.92 3.57 -7.52
C ILE A 105 -13.75 4.65 -8.21
N ARG A 106 -13.56 4.89 -9.51
CA ARG A 106 -14.33 5.88 -10.27
C ARG A 106 -15.79 5.47 -10.45
N MET A 107 -16.07 4.17 -10.63
CA MET A 107 -17.45 3.66 -10.60
C MET A 107 -18.11 3.97 -9.24
N PHE A 108 -17.38 3.80 -8.14
CA PHE A 108 -17.90 4.05 -6.79
C PHE A 108 -18.06 5.53 -6.44
N TYR A 109 -17.49 6.46 -7.20
CA TYR A 109 -17.64 7.88 -6.92
C TYR A 109 -19.04 8.41 -7.22
N THR A 110 -19.70 7.90 -8.28
CA THR A 110 -20.97 8.50 -8.75
C THR A 110 -22.06 7.49 -9.12
N GLU A 111 -21.72 6.26 -9.52
CA GLU A 111 -22.73 5.31 -10.08
C GLU A 111 -23.74 4.80 -9.04
N PHE A 112 -23.54 5.11 -7.75
CA PHE A 112 -24.44 4.74 -6.65
C PHE A 112 -24.99 5.95 -5.89
N ASP A 113 -24.76 7.18 -6.38
CA ASP A 113 -25.15 8.41 -5.68
C ASP A 113 -26.65 8.44 -5.34
N ASP A 114 -27.52 7.93 -6.21
CA ASP A 114 -28.96 7.88 -5.98
C ASP A 114 -29.38 6.97 -4.82
N LEU A 115 -28.53 6.01 -4.43
CA LEU A 115 -28.77 5.04 -3.36
C LEU A 115 -28.17 5.44 -2.00
N LEU A 116 -27.21 6.37 -1.95
CA LEU A 116 -26.48 6.71 -0.73
C LEU A 116 -27.24 7.69 0.18
N PRO A 117 -26.94 7.84 1.48
CA PRO A 117 -27.38 9.02 2.24
C PRO A 117 -26.77 10.32 1.68
N GLU A 118 -27.50 11.44 1.70
CA GLU A 118 -27.08 12.73 1.10
C GLU A 118 -25.65 13.15 1.48
N LYS A 119 -25.26 12.96 2.75
CA LYS A 119 -23.92 13.32 3.25
C LYS A 119 -22.75 12.56 2.59
N TYR A 120 -23.01 11.44 1.92
CA TYR A 120 -22.01 10.63 1.23
C TYR A 120 -22.04 10.77 -0.30
N ARG A 121 -23.02 11.51 -0.85
CA ARG A 121 -23.20 11.70 -2.28
C ARG A 121 -22.33 12.84 -2.81
N THR A 122 -22.11 12.86 -4.12
CA THR A 122 -21.69 14.08 -4.82
C THR A 122 -22.74 15.20 -4.63
N PRO A 123 -22.36 16.47 -4.31
CA PRO A 123 -20.99 17.01 -4.21
C PRO A 123 -20.42 17.03 -2.78
N ASN A 124 -21.09 16.42 -1.79
CA ASN A 124 -20.62 16.42 -0.39
C ASN A 124 -19.33 15.59 -0.22
N VAL A 125 -19.24 14.46 -0.93
CA VAL A 125 -18.02 13.67 -1.07
C VAL A 125 -17.69 13.58 -2.56
N ASP A 126 -16.86 14.50 -3.05
CA ASP A 126 -16.40 14.53 -4.44
C ASP A 126 -14.90 14.26 -4.49
N LEU A 127 -14.54 13.02 -4.84
CA LEU A 127 -13.15 12.57 -4.92
C LEU A 127 -12.51 12.90 -6.29
N PHE A 128 -13.28 13.32 -7.29
CA PHE A 128 -12.77 13.64 -8.62
C PHE A 128 -13.44 14.90 -9.20
N PRO A 129 -13.33 16.04 -8.49
CA PRO A 129 -14.08 17.25 -8.80
C PRO A 129 -13.62 17.85 -10.12
N LYS A 130 -14.58 18.35 -10.90
CA LYS A 130 -14.41 18.76 -12.30
C LYS A 130 -13.27 19.78 -12.51
N ASP A 131 -13.10 20.70 -11.58
CA ASP A 131 -12.08 21.76 -11.63
C ASP A 131 -10.65 21.25 -11.35
N LEU A 132 -10.51 20.08 -10.73
CA LEU A 132 -9.21 19.47 -10.44
C LEU A 132 -8.87 18.24 -11.30
N GLN A 133 -9.79 17.76 -12.15
CA GLN A 133 -9.62 16.51 -12.89
C GLN A 133 -8.29 16.45 -13.66
N SER A 134 -7.94 17.48 -14.44
CA SER A 134 -6.70 17.50 -15.20
C SER A 134 -5.46 17.46 -14.30
N THR A 135 -5.51 18.16 -13.17
CA THR A 135 -4.40 18.20 -12.20
C THR A 135 -4.26 16.86 -11.48
N ILE A 136 -5.37 16.23 -11.11
CA ILE A 136 -5.40 14.90 -10.49
C ILE A 136 -4.89 13.85 -11.47
N GLU A 137 -5.29 13.91 -12.74
CA GLU A 137 -4.83 12.96 -13.76
C GLU A 137 -3.34 13.08 -14.04
N GLU A 138 -2.82 14.31 -14.17
CA GLU A 138 -1.38 14.54 -14.29
C GLU A 138 -0.64 13.98 -13.05
N ALA A 139 -1.13 14.29 -11.85
CA ALA A 139 -0.55 13.80 -10.60
C ALA A 139 -0.57 12.26 -10.53
N ASN A 140 -1.68 11.64 -10.89
CA ASN A 140 -1.88 10.20 -10.82
C ASN A 140 -1.02 9.42 -11.82
N ASP A 141 -0.72 9.99 -12.99
CA ASP A 141 0.14 9.32 -13.97
C ASP A 141 1.57 9.12 -13.45
N TRP A 142 2.23 10.19 -13.01
CA TRP A 142 3.61 10.08 -12.53
C TRP A 142 3.67 9.41 -11.15
N THR A 143 2.73 9.68 -10.23
CA THR A 143 2.72 9.00 -8.93
C THR A 143 2.47 7.51 -9.08
N TYR A 144 1.61 7.07 -10.01
CA TYR A 144 1.46 5.65 -10.31
C TYR A 144 2.78 5.05 -10.82
N ASN A 145 3.36 5.66 -11.86
CA ASN A 145 4.53 5.10 -12.52
C ASN A 145 5.77 5.08 -11.64
N ASP A 146 6.00 6.15 -10.88
CA ASP A 146 7.26 6.40 -10.18
C ASP A 146 7.18 6.12 -8.68
N ILE A 147 5.99 6.11 -8.08
CA ILE A 147 5.79 5.83 -6.65
C ILE A 147 5.03 4.52 -6.43
N ASN A 148 3.75 4.44 -6.81
CA ASN A 148 2.91 3.28 -6.49
C ASN A 148 3.48 1.99 -7.08
N ASN A 149 3.92 2.06 -8.34
CA ASN A 149 4.59 0.98 -9.03
C ASN A 149 6.12 1.05 -8.87
N GLY A 150 6.66 2.23 -8.58
CA GLY A 150 8.10 2.45 -8.38
C GLY A 150 8.68 1.55 -7.28
N VAL A 151 8.00 1.42 -6.14
CA VAL A 151 8.44 0.54 -5.05
C VAL A 151 8.53 -0.93 -5.49
N TYR A 152 7.63 -1.41 -6.34
CA TYR A 152 7.65 -2.77 -6.89
C TYR A 152 8.75 -2.94 -7.94
N LYS A 153 8.94 -1.94 -8.82
CA LYS A 153 10.04 -1.91 -9.79
C LYS A 153 11.40 -1.98 -9.10
N SER A 154 11.55 -1.33 -7.94
CA SER A 154 12.76 -1.45 -7.11
C SER A 154 12.86 -2.82 -6.44
N GLY A 155 11.80 -3.27 -5.77
CA GLY A 155 11.82 -4.51 -4.98
C GLY A 155 11.99 -5.79 -5.80
N PHE A 156 11.47 -5.81 -7.03
CA PHE A 156 11.56 -6.96 -7.94
C PHE A 156 12.68 -6.84 -8.99
N ALA A 157 13.51 -5.80 -8.93
CA ALA A 157 14.66 -5.68 -9.82
C ALA A 157 15.60 -6.90 -9.66
N SER A 158 15.94 -7.53 -10.78
CA SER A 158 16.84 -8.68 -10.84
C SER A 158 18.29 -8.31 -11.16
N SER A 159 18.60 -7.01 -11.28
CA SER A 159 19.95 -6.48 -11.48
C SER A 159 20.16 -5.21 -10.66
N GLN A 160 21.42 -4.94 -10.30
CA GLN A 160 21.81 -3.76 -9.53
C GLN A 160 21.46 -2.46 -10.28
N GLU A 161 21.74 -2.40 -11.58
CA GLU A 161 21.46 -1.22 -12.42
C GLU A 161 19.95 -0.90 -12.48
N ALA A 162 19.11 -1.93 -12.66
CA ALA A 162 17.66 -1.73 -12.67
C ALA A 162 17.15 -1.26 -11.30
N TYR A 163 17.65 -1.85 -10.22
CA TYR A 163 17.33 -1.42 -8.86
C TYR A 163 17.69 0.05 -8.62
N GLU A 164 18.93 0.43 -8.91
CA GLU A 164 19.44 1.79 -8.69
C GLU A 164 18.66 2.83 -9.49
N LYS A 165 18.38 2.54 -10.76
CA LYS A 165 17.54 3.42 -11.60
C LYS A 165 16.15 3.62 -10.98
N ASN A 166 15.48 2.53 -10.62
CA ASN A 166 14.11 2.59 -10.13
C ASN A 166 14.02 3.27 -8.76
N VAL A 167 14.95 2.95 -7.84
CA VAL A 167 14.95 3.56 -6.49
C VAL A 167 15.31 5.04 -6.57
N GLN A 168 16.22 5.46 -7.45
CA GLN A 168 16.50 6.89 -7.65
C GLN A 168 15.29 7.65 -8.20
N THR A 169 14.56 7.09 -9.17
CA THR A 169 13.32 7.70 -9.70
C THR A 169 12.24 7.80 -8.61
N LEU A 170 12.08 6.75 -7.80
CA LEU A 170 11.15 6.74 -6.68
C LEU A 170 11.44 7.89 -5.70
N PHE A 171 12.68 8.03 -5.25
CA PHE A 171 13.03 9.05 -4.26
C PHE A 171 12.97 10.48 -4.82
N LYS A 172 13.33 10.70 -6.11
CA LYS A 172 13.09 12.00 -6.76
C LYS A 172 11.60 12.36 -6.80
N SER A 173 10.74 11.37 -6.99
CA SER A 173 9.29 11.55 -7.01
C SER A 173 8.71 11.80 -5.62
N LEU A 174 9.23 11.12 -4.59
CA LEU A 174 8.90 11.42 -3.20
C LEU A 174 9.36 12.83 -2.79
N ASP A 175 10.53 13.28 -3.26
CA ASP A 175 10.99 14.67 -3.04
C ASP A 175 10.02 15.69 -3.67
N ARG A 176 9.49 15.40 -4.88
CA ARG A 176 8.44 16.22 -5.52
C ARG A 176 7.13 16.25 -4.70
N VAL A 177 6.70 15.10 -4.17
CA VAL A 177 5.51 15.04 -3.28
C VAL A 177 5.74 15.85 -2.02
N GLU A 178 6.92 15.73 -1.40
CA GLU A 178 7.27 16.45 -0.18
C GLU A 178 7.24 17.97 -0.40
N GLU A 179 7.84 18.46 -1.49
CA GLU A 179 7.80 19.87 -1.86
C GLU A 179 6.37 20.37 -2.04
N HIS A 180 5.55 19.63 -2.80
CA HIS A 180 4.13 19.93 -3.00
C HIS A 180 3.34 20.00 -1.69
N LEU A 181 3.44 18.98 -0.84
CA LEU A 181 2.74 18.94 0.45
C LEU A 181 3.28 19.94 1.48
N SER A 182 4.53 20.38 1.35
CA SER A 182 5.12 21.40 2.21
C SER A 182 4.50 22.78 1.99
N THR A 183 3.97 23.03 0.78
CA THR A 183 3.35 24.29 0.37
C THR A 183 1.83 24.19 0.19
N SER A 184 1.25 22.99 0.33
CA SER A 184 -0.19 22.78 0.25
C SER A 184 -0.95 23.65 1.25
N PRO A 185 -2.03 24.34 0.84
CA PRO A 185 -2.79 25.23 1.70
C PRO A 185 -3.67 24.47 2.72
N GLY A 186 -3.74 23.15 2.64
CA GLY A 186 -4.60 22.34 3.50
C GLY A 186 -4.01 20.97 3.85
N PRO A 187 -4.76 20.16 4.61
CA PRO A 187 -4.27 18.90 5.16
C PRO A 187 -4.23 17.75 4.15
N PHE A 188 -4.74 17.96 2.93
CA PHE A 188 -4.80 16.97 1.85
C PHE A 188 -3.97 17.41 0.63
N TYR A 189 -3.82 16.50 -0.34
CA TYR A 189 -2.91 16.66 -1.47
C TYR A 189 -3.23 17.91 -2.31
N HIS A 190 -4.50 18.21 -2.58
CA HIS A 190 -4.93 19.39 -3.32
C HIS A 190 -5.61 20.47 -2.45
N GLY A 191 -5.30 20.52 -1.15
CA GLY A 191 -5.77 21.56 -0.24
C GLY A 191 -6.69 21.02 0.86
N ASP A 192 -7.92 21.53 0.93
CA ASP A 192 -8.86 21.34 2.04
C ASP A 192 -9.80 20.13 1.89
N LYS A 193 -9.84 19.51 0.71
CA LYS A 193 -10.65 18.32 0.42
C LYS A 193 -9.80 17.11 0.01
N ILE A 194 -10.28 15.92 0.38
CA ILE A 194 -9.73 14.64 -0.06
C ILE A 194 -10.08 14.44 -1.52
N THR A 195 -9.13 13.96 -2.30
CA THR A 195 -9.31 13.62 -3.73
C THR A 195 -8.81 12.21 -4.05
N GLU A 196 -9.04 11.74 -5.28
CA GLU A 196 -8.49 10.49 -5.81
C GLU A 196 -6.96 10.43 -5.66
N ALA A 197 -6.27 11.58 -5.76
CA ALA A 197 -4.83 11.66 -5.56
C ALA A 197 -4.42 11.22 -4.15
N ASP A 198 -5.17 11.64 -3.12
CA ASP A 198 -4.92 11.22 -1.74
C ASP A 198 -5.13 9.72 -1.56
N VAL A 199 -6.24 9.20 -2.08
CA VAL A 199 -6.62 7.78 -1.99
C VAL A 199 -5.54 6.90 -2.60
N ARG A 200 -5.07 7.24 -3.81
CA ARG A 200 -4.08 6.43 -4.53
C ARG A 200 -2.71 6.50 -3.88
N LEU A 201 -2.25 7.70 -3.51
CA LEU A 201 -0.93 7.88 -2.90
C LEU A 201 -0.86 7.24 -1.50
N PHE A 202 -1.94 7.36 -0.71
CA PHE A 202 -1.96 6.90 0.68
C PHE A 202 -1.61 5.42 0.79
N THR A 203 -2.18 4.60 -0.09
CA THR A 203 -1.99 3.15 -0.07
C THR A 203 -0.53 2.72 -0.17
N THR A 204 0.30 3.50 -0.87
CA THR A 204 1.74 3.26 -0.95
C THR A 204 2.48 3.85 0.24
N ILE A 205 2.20 5.10 0.62
CA ILE A 205 2.93 5.77 1.71
C ILE A 205 2.71 5.06 3.05
N ILE A 206 1.49 4.62 3.36
CA ILE A 206 1.20 3.91 4.62
C ILE A 206 1.93 2.56 4.74
N ARG A 207 2.34 1.97 3.61
CA ARG A 207 3.09 0.71 3.54
C ARG A 207 4.60 0.92 3.49
N PHE A 208 5.06 2.16 3.34
CA PHE A 208 6.45 2.46 3.00
C PHE A 208 7.42 2.04 4.10
N ASP A 209 7.24 2.56 5.30
CA ASP A 209 8.14 2.28 6.43
C ASP A 209 8.03 0.82 6.91
N VAL A 210 6.81 0.27 6.89
CA VAL A 210 6.52 -1.06 7.43
C VAL A 210 6.93 -2.20 6.50
N VAL A 211 7.10 -1.93 5.21
CA VAL A 211 7.45 -2.93 4.20
C VAL A 211 8.52 -2.42 3.26
N TYR A 212 8.24 -1.36 2.49
CA TYR A 212 9.04 -1.03 1.30
C TYR A 212 10.48 -0.64 1.62
N VAL A 213 10.72 0.02 2.75
CA VAL A 213 12.08 0.36 3.21
C VAL A 213 12.96 -0.87 3.30
N GLN A 214 12.51 -1.91 4.00
CA GLN A 214 13.32 -3.11 4.23
C GLN A 214 13.13 -4.15 3.11
N HIS A 215 11.88 -4.53 2.81
CA HIS A 215 11.55 -5.65 1.94
C HIS A 215 11.90 -5.35 0.47
N PHE A 216 11.61 -4.13 0.02
CA PHE A 216 11.92 -3.66 -1.33
C PHE A 216 13.18 -2.81 -1.41
N LYS A 217 13.94 -2.70 -0.31
CA LYS A 217 15.18 -1.91 -0.23
C LYS A 217 14.97 -0.44 -0.61
N CYS A 218 13.77 0.11 -0.46
CA CYS A 218 13.50 1.52 -0.73
C CYS A 218 14.00 2.37 0.45
N ASN A 219 15.31 2.40 0.67
CA ASN A 219 15.92 2.78 1.95
C ASN A 219 16.88 3.99 1.89
N ILE A 220 16.78 4.85 0.87
CA ILE A 220 17.53 6.12 0.87
C ILE A 220 17.12 6.96 2.10
N ARG A 221 15.84 6.93 2.46
CA ARG A 221 15.25 7.41 3.72
C ARG A 221 13.87 6.78 3.94
N ASP A 222 13.38 6.78 5.17
CA ASP A 222 12.00 6.40 5.48
C ASP A 222 11.07 7.63 5.47
N ILE A 223 9.75 7.43 5.52
CA ILE A 223 8.77 8.53 5.56
C ILE A 223 8.83 9.25 6.89
N ARG A 224 8.81 8.51 8.02
CA ARG A 224 8.69 9.10 9.36
C ARG A 224 9.83 10.04 9.78
N SER A 225 11.03 9.84 9.24
CA SER A 225 12.21 10.67 9.54
C SER A 225 12.70 11.50 8.35
N GLY A 226 12.45 11.04 7.12
CA GLY A 226 12.96 11.67 5.91
C GLY A 226 12.03 12.67 5.23
N TYR A 227 10.72 12.60 5.49
CA TYR A 227 9.71 13.38 4.76
C TYR A 227 8.66 14.01 5.69
N PRO A 228 8.97 15.16 6.33
CA PRO A 228 8.08 15.79 7.32
C PRO A 228 6.68 16.14 6.81
N ALA A 229 6.53 16.63 5.57
CA ALA A 229 5.24 16.99 5.01
C ALA A 229 4.42 15.75 4.62
N ILE A 230 5.04 14.74 3.98
CA ILE A 230 4.39 13.46 3.70
C ILE A 230 3.98 12.76 5.00
N HIS A 231 4.86 12.74 6.01
CA HIS A 231 4.58 12.10 7.30
C HIS A 231 3.40 12.79 8.02
N ARG A 232 3.35 14.12 8.01
CA ARG A 232 2.20 14.88 8.52
C ARG A 232 0.90 14.54 7.77
N TRP A 233 0.95 14.50 6.45
CA TRP A 233 -0.19 14.20 5.58
C TRP A 233 -0.72 12.78 5.80
N VAL A 234 0.14 11.76 5.83
CA VAL A 234 -0.29 10.37 6.02
C VAL A 234 -0.82 10.12 7.44
N LYS A 235 -0.23 10.76 8.46
CA LYS A 235 -0.76 10.72 9.84
C LYS A 235 -2.16 11.34 9.90
N ASN A 236 -2.37 12.48 9.25
CA ASN A 236 -3.68 13.12 9.21
C ASN A 236 -4.74 12.21 8.56
N LEU A 237 -4.44 11.64 7.39
CA LEU A 237 -5.36 10.70 6.74
C LEU A 237 -5.68 9.51 7.64
N TYR A 238 -4.65 8.82 8.16
CA TYR A 238 -4.85 7.62 8.96
C TYR A 238 -5.61 7.85 10.27
N TRP A 239 -5.31 8.93 11.01
CA TRP A 239 -5.87 9.15 12.34
C TRP A 239 -7.16 9.98 12.36
N ASN A 240 -7.32 10.92 11.41
CA ASN A 240 -8.45 11.86 11.42
C ASN A 240 -9.52 11.54 10.37
N VAL A 241 -9.28 10.57 9.47
CA VAL A 241 -10.25 10.16 8.46
C VAL A 241 -10.52 8.66 8.60
N GLU A 242 -11.69 8.32 9.12
CA GLU A 242 -12.09 6.95 9.47
C GLU A 242 -11.81 5.92 8.35
N ALA A 243 -12.12 6.30 7.10
CA ALA A 243 -11.96 5.44 5.92
C ALA A 243 -10.50 5.02 5.62
N PHE A 244 -9.49 5.73 6.14
CA PHE A 244 -8.07 5.44 5.95
C PHE A 244 -7.43 4.72 7.15
N GLY A 245 -8.09 4.76 8.30
CA GLY A 245 -7.55 4.27 9.57
C GLY A 245 -7.61 2.74 9.73
N PRO A 246 -7.70 2.23 10.98
CA PRO A 246 -7.66 0.80 11.28
C PRO A 246 -8.71 -0.05 10.55
N LEU A 247 -9.85 0.54 10.19
CA LEU A 247 -10.92 -0.17 9.47
C LEU A 247 -10.44 -0.75 8.13
N THR A 248 -9.52 -0.06 7.44
CA THR A 248 -9.07 -0.42 6.09
C THR A 248 -7.55 -0.64 5.99
N THR A 249 -6.81 -0.30 7.05
CA THR A 249 -5.34 -0.44 7.11
C THR A 249 -4.95 -1.46 8.18
N GLN A 250 -4.79 -2.71 7.75
CA GLN A 250 -4.40 -3.84 8.60
C GLN A 250 -2.90 -4.13 8.47
N PHE A 251 -2.08 -3.58 9.37
CA PHE A 251 -0.61 -3.69 9.29
C PHE A 251 -0.09 -5.12 9.38
N GLU A 252 -0.77 -5.99 10.13
CA GLU A 252 -0.42 -7.41 10.19
C GLU A 252 -0.57 -8.08 8.82
N HIS A 253 -1.69 -7.85 8.13
CA HIS A 253 -1.90 -8.34 6.76
C HIS A 253 -0.85 -7.80 5.80
N ILE A 254 -0.59 -6.48 5.88
CA ILE A 254 0.43 -5.82 5.07
C ILE A 254 1.77 -6.51 5.25
N LYS A 255 2.31 -6.57 6.48
CA LYS A 255 3.65 -7.09 6.73
C LYS A 255 3.76 -8.56 6.35
N ARG A 256 2.83 -9.39 6.81
CA ARG A 256 2.83 -10.84 6.55
C ARG A 256 2.67 -11.16 5.06
N HIS A 257 1.84 -10.42 4.33
CA HIS A 257 1.67 -10.63 2.90
C HIS A 257 3.01 -10.47 2.18
N TYR A 258 3.69 -9.33 2.33
CA TYR A 258 4.92 -9.07 1.58
C TYR A 258 6.03 -10.04 1.97
N THR A 259 6.23 -10.30 3.25
CA THR A 259 7.38 -11.06 3.75
C THR A 259 7.21 -12.56 3.56
N ARG A 260 5.99 -13.10 3.63
CA ARG A 260 5.73 -14.55 3.50
C ARG A 260 5.43 -14.98 2.08
N SER A 261 4.89 -14.08 1.24
CA SER A 261 4.51 -14.43 -0.14
C SER A 261 5.67 -14.32 -1.13
N HIS A 262 6.64 -13.43 -0.86
CA HIS A 262 7.76 -13.18 -1.76
C HIS A 262 9.00 -14.01 -1.39
N GLY A 263 8.90 -15.34 -1.48
CA GLY A 263 10.01 -16.24 -1.16
C GLY A 263 11.29 -16.00 -1.97
N GLN A 264 11.17 -15.39 -3.15
CA GLN A 264 12.30 -14.96 -3.98
C GLN A 264 13.08 -13.75 -3.40
N ILE A 265 12.43 -12.93 -2.57
CA ILE A 265 13.06 -11.80 -1.86
C ILE A 265 13.44 -12.19 -0.44
N ASN A 266 12.54 -12.91 0.26
CA ASN A 266 12.67 -13.29 1.66
C ASN A 266 12.49 -14.81 1.84
N PRO A 267 13.53 -15.63 1.58
CA PRO A 267 13.40 -17.09 1.51
C PRO A 267 12.93 -17.77 2.80
N TYR A 268 13.20 -17.15 3.96
CA TYR A 268 12.82 -17.71 5.27
C TYR A 268 11.46 -17.21 5.76
N ALA A 269 10.75 -16.39 4.98
CA ALA A 269 9.44 -15.84 5.31
C ALA A 269 9.36 -15.12 6.68
N ILE A 270 10.50 -14.66 7.20
CA ILE A 270 10.58 -13.94 8.48
C ILE A 270 9.95 -12.56 8.29
N THR A 271 8.98 -12.22 9.14
CA THR A 271 8.34 -10.90 9.13
C THR A 271 9.05 -9.98 10.11
N PRO A 272 9.62 -8.84 9.67
CA PRO A 272 10.22 -7.87 10.59
C PRO A 272 9.22 -7.40 11.64
N PHE A 273 9.68 -7.30 12.88
CA PHE A 273 8.85 -6.80 13.98
C PHE A 273 8.62 -5.28 13.84
N GLY A 274 9.68 -4.55 13.50
CA GLY A 274 9.62 -3.11 13.30
C GLY A 274 9.02 -2.69 11.95
N PRO A 275 8.93 -1.37 11.75
CA PRO A 275 9.19 -0.31 12.74
C PRO A 275 8.08 -0.27 13.80
N VAL A 276 8.39 0.24 15.00
CA VAL A 276 7.42 0.37 16.11
C VAL A 276 7.29 1.84 16.52
N PRO A 277 6.08 2.41 16.54
CA PRO A 277 4.83 1.84 16.04
C PRO A 277 4.82 1.72 14.50
N ASP A 278 3.85 1.00 13.93
CA ASP A 278 3.68 0.89 12.47
C ASP A 278 3.41 2.26 11.84
N ILE A 279 2.58 3.09 12.48
CA ILE A 279 2.36 4.52 12.17
C ILE A 279 2.42 5.34 13.47
N LEU A 280 3.13 6.47 13.46
CA LEU A 280 3.26 7.33 14.64
C LEU A 280 1.92 8.04 14.96
N PRO A 281 1.55 8.20 16.24
CA PRO A 281 0.39 8.99 16.65
C PRO A 281 0.48 10.46 16.21
N ILE A 282 -0.69 11.12 16.13
CA ILE A 282 -0.75 12.58 15.96
C ILE A 282 -0.01 13.27 17.11
N GLY A 283 0.84 14.24 16.76
CA GLY A 283 1.60 15.02 17.75
C GLY A 283 2.90 14.36 18.24
N GLU A 284 3.18 13.12 17.84
CA GLU A 284 4.45 12.44 18.09
C GLU A 284 5.36 12.48 16.85
N GLU A 285 6.66 12.59 17.09
CA GLU A 285 7.70 12.49 16.06
C GLU A 285 8.76 11.45 16.45
N VAL A 286 9.62 11.10 15.49
CA VAL A 286 10.78 10.25 15.77
C VAL A 286 11.66 10.86 16.87
N PRO A 287 12.34 10.05 17.71
CA PRO A 287 13.07 10.55 18.88
C PRO A 287 14.05 11.70 18.58
N ALA A 288 14.75 11.63 17.44
CA ALA A 288 15.68 12.68 17.01
C ALA A 288 14.98 14.04 16.73
N ALA A 289 13.79 14.02 16.12
CA ALA A 289 13.02 15.22 15.83
C ALA A 289 12.37 15.81 17.09
N GLU A 290 11.95 14.95 18.04
CA GLU A 290 11.41 15.39 19.33
C GLU A 290 12.43 16.18 20.17
N VAL A 291 13.71 15.83 20.12
CA VAL A 291 14.77 16.59 20.79
C VAL A 291 14.84 18.02 20.22
N LEU A 292 14.92 18.15 18.89
CA LEU A 292 14.98 19.46 18.22
C LEU A 292 13.75 20.32 18.49
N ARG A 293 12.56 19.70 18.55
CA ARG A 293 11.30 20.39 18.87
C ARG A 293 11.32 20.95 20.29
N LYS A 294 11.82 20.19 21.27
CA LYS A 294 11.93 20.62 22.68
C LYS A 294 12.92 21.77 22.83
N GLU A 295 14.08 21.68 22.18
CA GLU A 295 15.10 22.74 22.19
C GLU A 295 14.57 24.05 21.62
N ARG A 296 13.91 24.00 20.45
CA ARG A 296 13.26 25.18 19.85
C ARG A 296 12.16 25.76 20.76
N GLY A 297 11.36 24.90 21.39
CA GLY A 297 10.31 25.33 22.32
C GLY A 297 10.87 26.04 23.57
N GLN A 298 12.02 25.59 24.08
CA GLN A 298 12.72 26.24 25.20
C GLN A 298 13.32 27.58 24.79
N ALA A 299 13.94 27.66 23.61
CA ALA A 299 14.49 28.91 23.06
C ALA A 299 13.41 30.00 22.94
N VAL A 300 12.27 29.68 22.30
CA VAL A 300 11.15 30.63 22.13
C VAL A 300 10.57 31.10 23.47
N ARG A 301 10.47 30.21 24.47
CA ARG A 301 10.03 30.61 25.82
C ARG A 301 11.01 31.56 26.49
N THR A 302 12.30 31.33 26.30
CA THR A 302 13.38 32.15 26.89
C THR A 302 13.39 33.55 26.27
N GLU A 303 13.25 33.66 24.94
CA GLU A 303 13.12 34.95 24.24
C GLU A 303 11.87 35.75 24.65
N LYS A 304 10.73 35.07 24.82
CA LYS A 304 9.51 35.71 25.35
C LYS A 304 9.68 36.20 26.79
N MET A 305 10.41 35.47 27.63
CA MET A 305 10.65 35.87 29.01
C MET A 305 11.62 37.05 29.09
N GLN A 306 12.66 37.07 28.25
CA GLN A 306 13.62 38.19 28.18
C GLN A 306 12.97 39.47 27.66
N SER A 307 12.09 39.38 26.66
CA SER A 307 11.36 40.56 26.15
C SER A 307 10.33 41.13 27.13
N GLN A 308 9.74 40.30 28.01
CA GLN A 308 8.83 40.75 29.07
C GLN A 308 9.55 41.39 30.27
N VAL A 309 10.84 41.11 30.48
CA VAL A 309 11.64 41.71 31.55
C VAL A 309 12.26 43.06 31.12
N GLN A 310 12.32 43.32 29.81
CA GLN A 310 12.89 44.55 29.22
C GLN A 310 11.85 45.60 28.80
N GLY A 311 10.55 45.33 28.96
CA GLY A 311 9.45 46.26 28.70
C GLY A 311 8.72 46.66 29.97
#